data_AF-A0A838YGX4-F1
#
_entry.id   AF-A0A838YGX4-F1
#
_cell.length_a   1.000
_cell.length_b   1.000
_cell.length_c   1.000
_cell.angle_alpha   90.00
_cell.angle_beta   90.00
_cell.angle_gamma   90.00
#
_symmetry.space_group_name_H-M   'P 1'
#
loop_
_entity.id
_entity.type
_entity.pdbx_description
1 polymer ?
#
loop_
_entity_poly.entity_id
_entity_poly.type
_entity_poly.pdbx_seq_one_letter_code
_entity_poly.pdbx_strand_id
1 'polypeptide(L)' 'MSPAERKHLQKLDDLILDASTEELKKIQEIDHQTQMEGLSFYDVYLDSSSLINQSIKKSFRKS' A
#
# COMPACT_ATOMS: atom_id res chain seq x y z
N MET A 1 2.36 -10.39 13.62
CA MET A 1 3.48 -9.94 12.77
C MET A 1 4.71 -10.83 12.91
N SER A 2 4.94 -11.65 11.90
CA SER A 2 6.19 -12.40 11.67
C SER A 2 7.31 -11.46 11.20
N PRO A 3 8.59 -11.88 11.28
CA PRO A 3 9.69 -11.10 10.70
C PRO A 3 9.54 -10.82 9.20
N ALA A 4 8.92 -11.75 8.45
CA ALA A 4 8.65 -11.57 7.03
C ALA A 4 7.59 -10.48 6.78
N GLU A 5 6.49 -10.49 7.55
CA GLU A 5 5.47 -9.44 7.50
C GLU A 5 6.06 -8.07 7.86
N ARG A 6 6.93 -7.99 8.89
CA ARG A 6 7.61 -6.73 9.24
C ARG A 6 8.48 -6.22 8.10
N LYS A 7 9.19 -7.10 7.40
CA LYS A 7 9.99 -6.72 6.24
C LYS A 7 9.14 -6.24 5.06
N HIS A 8 7.93 -6.76 4.89
CA HIS A 8 7.00 -6.27 3.88
C HIS A 8 6.43 -4.90 4.24
N LEU A 9 6.05 -4.68 5.49
CA LEU A 9 5.61 -3.35 5.93
C LEU A 9 6.73 -2.31 5.84
N GLN A 10 7.97 -2.67 6.18
CA GLN A 10 9.10 -1.75 6.02
C GLN A 10 9.25 -1.25 4.57
N LYS A 11 9.03 -2.12 3.58
CA LYS A 11 9.07 -1.71 2.16
C LYS A 11 7.93 -0.76 1.79
N LEU A 12 6.77 -0.94 2.40
CA LEU A 12 5.64 -0.03 2.22
C LEU A 12 5.97 1.33 2.85
N ASP A 13 6.56 1.33 4.06
CA ASP A 13 7.02 2.56 4.72
C ASP A 13 8.03 3.31 3.85
N ASP A 14 9.02 2.61 3.32
CA ASP A 14 10.03 3.20 2.43
C ASP A 14 9.38 3.79 1.16
N LEU A 15 8.38 3.09 0.58
CA LEU A 15 7.63 3.58 -0.58
C LEU A 15 6.82 4.85 -0.26
N ILE A 16 6.22 4.93 0.93
CA ILE A 16 5.48 6.11 1.38
C ILE A 16 6.43 7.29 1.61
N LEU A 17 7.60 7.03 2.21
CA LEU A 17 8.59 8.07 2.49
C LEU A 17 9.16 8.71 1.22
N ASP A 18 9.37 7.91 0.17
CA ASP A 18 9.91 8.36 -1.12
C ASP A 18 8.82 8.85 -2.10
N ALA A 19 7.53 8.72 -1.76
CA ALA A 19 6.43 9.07 -2.65
C ALA A 19 6.31 10.57 -2.88
N SER A 20 5.95 10.95 -4.11
CA SER A 20 5.55 12.31 -4.45
C SER A 20 4.22 12.68 -3.80
N THR A 21 3.94 13.99 -3.72
CA THR A 21 2.66 14.49 -3.20
C THR A 21 1.43 13.91 -3.91
N GLU A 22 1.51 13.66 -5.22
CA GLU A 22 0.39 13.05 -5.96
C GLU A 22 0.18 11.58 -5.60
N GLU A 23 1.26 10.84 -5.38
CA GLU A 23 1.22 9.45 -4.94
C GLU A 23 0.72 9.34 -3.51
N LEU A 24 1.17 10.22 -2.62
CA LEU A 24 0.69 10.30 -1.24
C LEU A 24 -0.82 10.58 -1.18
N LYS A 25 -1.34 11.46 -2.04
CA LYS A 25 -2.80 11.70 -2.13
C LYS A 25 -3.57 10.44 -2.50
N LYS A 26 -3.06 9.66 -3.47
CA LYS A 26 -3.69 8.39 -3.87
C LYS A 26 -3.63 7.36 -2.75
N ILE A 27 -2.49 7.24 -2.07
CA ILE A 27 -2.34 6.37 -0.89
C ILE A 27 -3.34 6.76 0.19
N GLN A 28 -3.47 8.05 0.48
CA GLN A 28 -4.41 8.57 1.47
C GLN A 28 -5.88 8.31 1.11
N GLU A 29 -6.23 8.42 -0.18
CA GLU A 29 -7.58 8.08 -0.65
C GLU A 29 -7.90 6.59 -0.45
N ILE A 30 -6.94 5.71 -0.75
CA ILE A 30 -7.08 4.26 -0.55
C ILE A 30 -7.18 3.93 0.93
N ASP A 31 -6.32 4.52 1.79
CA ASP A 31 -6.36 4.32 3.24
C ASP A 31 -7.71 4.75 3.82
N HIS A 32 -8.22 5.92 3.42
CA HIS A 32 -9.53 6.39 3.84
C HIS A 32 -10.65 5.43 3.44
N GLN A 33 -10.68 4.96 2.18
CA GLN A 33 -11.68 3.98 1.74
C GLN A 33 -11.59 2.67 2.54
N THR A 34 -10.37 2.20 2.79
CA THR A 34 -10.11 0.97 3.56
C THR A 34 -10.60 1.10 5.01
N GLN A 35 -10.38 2.26 5.64
CA GLN A 35 -10.86 2.55 6.99
C GLN A 35 -12.38 2.59 7.07
N MET A 36 -13.07 3.06 6.02
CA MET A 36 -14.54 3.03 5.95
C MET A 36 -15.09 1.60 5.90
N GLU A 37 -14.29 0.64 5.44
CA GLU A 37 -14.61 -0.80 5.45
C GLU A 37 -14.22 -1.47 6.79
N GLY A 38 -13.68 -0.71 7.75
CA GLY A 38 -13.21 -1.22 9.04
C GLY A 38 -11.88 -1.98 8.95
N LEU A 39 -11.16 -1.82 7.84
CA LEU A 39 -9.87 -2.46 7.59
C LEU A 39 -8.73 -1.45 7.74
N SER A 40 -7.53 -1.96 8.02
CA SER A 40 -6.31 -1.16 7.99
C SER A 40 -5.65 -1.30 6.63
N PHE A 41 -5.17 -0.18 6.07
CA PHE A 41 -4.40 -0.17 4.83
C PHE A 41 -3.18 -1.11 4.88
N TYR A 42 -2.50 -1.16 6.02
CA TYR A 42 -1.31 -2.02 6.20
C TYR A 42 -1.67 -3.50 6.23
N ASP A 43 -2.80 -3.86 6.83
CA ASP A 43 -3.29 -5.24 6.86
C ASP A 43 -3.71 -5.68 5.45
N VAL A 44 -4.45 -4.82 4.75
CA VAL A 44 -4.80 -5.04 3.35
C VAL A 44 -3.55 -5.19 2.49
N TYR A 45 -2.51 -4.37 2.68
CA TYR A 45 -1.26 -4.51 1.93
C TYR A 45 -0.56 -5.86 2.16
N LEU A 46 -0.54 -6.35 3.40
CA LEU A 46 0.05 -7.66 3.74
C LEU A 46 -0.72 -8.81 3.09
N ASP A 47 -2.05 -8.82 3.22
CA ASP A 47 -2.93 -9.84 2.62
C ASP A 47 -2.86 -9.81 1.10
N SER A 48 -2.75 -8.61 0.55
CA SER A 48 -2.68 -8.37 -0.87
C SER A 48 -1.28 -8.50 -1.46
N SER A 49 -0.27 -8.90 -0.70
CA SER A 49 1.00 -9.33 -1.30
C SER A 49 0.81 -10.49 -2.30
N SER A 50 -0.38 -11.13 -2.31
CA SER A 50 -0.92 -12.02 -3.35
C SER A 50 -1.61 -11.32 -4.55
N LEU A 51 -2.25 -10.14 -4.39
CA LEU A 51 -3.12 -9.48 -5.39
C LEU A 51 -2.78 -8.00 -5.74
N ILE A 52 -2.36 -7.15 -4.79
CA ILE A 52 -2.02 -5.71 -4.97
C ILE A 52 -0.72 -5.51 -5.76
N ASN A 53 0.18 -6.50 -5.80
CA ASN A 53 1.35 -6.45 -6.67
C ASN A 53 0.97 -6.26 -8.17
N GLN A 54 -0.26 -6.58 -8.56
CA GLN A 54 -0.73 -6.44 -9.94
C GLN A 54 -1.42 -5.10 -10.25
N SER A 55 -2.16 -4.51 -9.31
CA SER A 55 -2.92 -3.26 -9.56
C SER A 55 -2.03 -2.02 -9.49
N ILE A 56 -1.16 -1.93 -8.48
CA ILE A 56 -0.23 -0.80 -8.32
C ILE A 56 0.79 -0.80 -9.47
N LYS A 57 1.38 -1.96 -9.83
CA LYS A 57 2.28 -2.04 -11.00
C LYS A 57 1.61 -1.66 -12.32
N LYS A 58 0.31 -1.92 -12.50
CA LYS A 58 -0.42 -1.52 -13.72
C LYS A 58 -0.71 -0.02 -13.77
N SER A 59 -0.95 0.62 -12.62
CA SER A 59 -1.14 2.06 -12.52
C SER A 59 0.18 2.81 -12.80
N PHE A 60 1.28 2.34 -12.21
CA PHE A 60 2.61 2.95 -12.37
C PHE A 60 3.27 2.72 -13.75
N ARG A 61 2.83 1.72 -14.53
CA ARG A 61 3.34 1.45 -15.90
C ARG A 61 2.59 2.21 -17.00
N LYS A 62 1.58 3.03 -16.65
CA LYS A 62 0.79 3.79 -17.61
C LYS A 62 1.06 5.30 -17.59
N SER A 63 2.10 5.75 -16.90
CA SER A 63 2.64 7.12 -17.03
C SER A 63 3.92 7.10 -17.86
#